data_AF-A0AAJ2LRI2-F1
#
_entry.id   AF-A0AAJ2LRI2-F1
#
_cell.length_a   1.000
_cell.length_b   1.000
_cell.length_c   1.000
_cell.angle_alpha   90.00
_cell.angle_beta   90.00
_cell.angle_gamma   90.00
#
_symmetry.space_group_name_H-M   'P 1'
#
loop_
_entity.id
_entity.type
_entity.pdbx_description
1 polymer ?
#
loop_
_entity_poly.entity_id
_entity_poly.type
_entity_poly.pdbx_seq_one_letter_code
_entity_poly.pdbx_strand_id
1 'polypeptide(L)'
;MADVKGQHRARRALEIAAAGGHSLLFSGSPGTGKTLLASRLPGILPPLTDDESLEVASVYSIANHDIQFGERPFRAPHHTASTAALVGGGSKPRPGEISL
;
A
#
# COMPACT_ATOMS: atom_id res chain seq x y z
N MET A 1 -8.40 -13.59 -0.93
CA MET A 1 -7.69 -14.20 -2.09
C MET A 1 -8.55 -15.07 -3.01
N ALA A 2 -9.76 -15.48 -2.61
CA ALA A 2 -10.59 -16.40 -3.39
C ALA A 2 -10.99 -15.88 -4.79
N ASP A 3 -11.10 -14.57 -4.97
CA ASP A 3 -11.53 -13.98 -6.26
C ASP A 3 -10.42 -13.90 -7.31
N VAL A 4 -9.17 -14.16 -6.93
CA VAL A 4 -8.03 -14.14 -7.87
C VAL A 4 -7.93 -15.51 -8.54
N LYS A 5 -8.57 -15.61 -9.71
CA LYS A 5 -8.61 -16.82 -10.55
C LYS A 5 -7.45 -16.84 -11.54
N GLY A 6 -6.81 -18.00 -11.72
CA GLY A 6 -5.79 -18.24 -12.75
C GLY A 6 -4.41 -17.62 -12.54
N GLN A 7 -4.19 -16.81 -11.49
CA GLN A 7 -2.91 -16.13 -11.25
C GLN A 7 -2.08 -16.75 -10.11
N HIS A 8 -1.81 -18.06 -10.19
CA HIS A 8 -1.14 -18.82 -9.12
C HIS A 8 0.25 -18.27 -8.76
N ARG A 9 1.07 -17.91 -9.76
CA ARG A 9 2.41 -17.35 -9.54
C ARG A 9 2.36 -16.00 -8.83
N ALA A 10 1.46 -15.11 -9.26
CA ALA A 10 1.33 -13.79 -8.66
C ALA A 10 0.80 -13.87 -7.22
N ARG A 11 -0.16 -14.76 -6.95
CA ARG A 11 -0.65 -15.02 -5.58
C ARG A 11 0.47 -15.50 -4.67
N ARG A 12 1.26 -16.49 -5.12
CA ARG A 12 2.40 -17.00 -4.34
C ARG A 12 3.44 -15.91 -4.08
N ALA A 13 3.74 -15.06 -5.06
CA ALA A 13 4.64 -13.92 -4.87
C ALA A 13 4.09 -12.94 -3.82
N LEU A 14 2.77 -12.69 -3.83
CA LEU A 14 2.08 -11.87 -2.83
C LEU A 14 2.22 -12.45 -1.42
N GLU A 15 1.99 -13.76 -1.28
CA GLU A 15 2.11 -14.48 0.01
C GLU A 15 3.55 -14.43 0.55
N ILE A 16 4.54 -14.69 -0.31
CA ILE A 16 5.96 -14.61 0.07
C ILE A 16 6.32 -13.20 0.50
N ALA A 17 5.90 -12.18 -0.25
CA ALA A 17 6.20 -10.79 0.09
C ALA A 17 5.52 -10.35 1.37
N ALA A 18 4.27 -10.77 1.60
CA ALA A 18 3.53 -10.45 2.81
C ALA A 18 4.16 -11.10 4.05
N ALA A 19 4.59 -12.36 3.95
CA ALA A 19 5.24 -13.06 5.05
C ALA A 19 6.67 -12.56 5.32
N GLY A 20 7.40 -12.17 4.26
CA GLY A 20 8.80 -11.76 4.34
C GLY A 20 9.05 -10.24 4.42
N GLY A 21 8.00 -9.41 4.35
CA GLY A 21 8.14 -7.95 4.32
C GLY A 21 8.88 -7.44 3.07
N HIS A 22 8.64 -8.05 1.90
CA HIS A 22 9.34 -7.67 0.66
C HIS A 22 8.54 -6.67 -0.19
N SER A 23 9.26 -5.80 -0.91
CA SER A 23 8.67 -4.94 -1.93
C SER A 23 8.28 -5.74 -3.18
N LEU A 24 7.22 -5.29 -3.86
CA LEU A 24 6.71 -5.92 -5.08
C LEU A 24 6.54 -4.90 -6.21
N LEU A 25 6.86 -5.33 -7.43
CA LEU A 25 6.55 -4.61 -8.66
C LEU A 25 5.72 -5.51 -9.58
N PHE A 26 4.53 -5.05 -9.97
CA PHE A 26 3.70 -5.75 -10.93
C PHE A 26 3.99 -5.27 -12.35
N SER A 27 4.35 -6.19 -13.24
CA SER A 27 4.55 -5.92 -14.67
C SER A 27 3.69 -6.84 -15.53
N GLY A 28 3.11 -6.29 -16.60
CA GLY A 28 2.25 -7.03 -17.53
C GLY A 28 1.27 -6.12 -18.28
N SER A 29 0.61 -6.64 -19.32
CA SER A 29 -0.33 -5.88 -20.16
C SER A 29 -1.51 -5.29 -19.36
N PRO A 30 -2.15 -4.20 -19.82
CA PRO A 30 -3.38 -3.67 -19.22
C PRO A 30 -4.46 -4.75 -19.08
N GLY A 31 -5.31 -4.66 -18.05
CA GLY A 31 -6.41 -5.61 -17.84
C GLY A 31 -6.04 -6.95 -17.17
N THR A 32 -4.77 -7.21 -16.88
CA THR A 32 -4.32 -8.45 -16.22
C THR A 32 -4.57 -8.51 -14.71
N GLY A 33 -5.33 -7.58 -14.13
CA GLY A 33 -5.68 -7.62 -12.69
C GLY A 33 -4.57 -7.19 -11.74
N LYS A 34 -3.55 -6.42 -12.19
CA LYS A 34 -2.48 -5.89 -11.31
C LYS A 34 -3.02 -5.07 -10.14
N THR A 35 -3.93 -4.14 -10.41
CA THR A 35 -4.59 -3.32 -9.38
C THR A 35 -5.41 -4.18 -8.42
N LEU A 36 -6.10 -5.21 -8.95
CA LEU A 36 -6.83 -6.17 -8.13
C LEU A 36 -5.90 -6.97 -7.22
N LEU A 37 -4.69 -7.35 -7.66
CA LEU A 37 -3.73 -8.03 -6.80
C LEU A 37 -3.18 -7.10 -5.72
N ALA A 38 -2.79 -5.88 -6.08
CA ALA A 38 -2.23 -4.89 -5.16
C ALA A 38 -3.22 -4.56 -4.02
N SER A 39 -4.50 -4.37 -4.33
CA SER A 39 -5.53 -4.05 -3.32
C SER A 39 -5.85 -5.19 -2.34
N ARG A 40 -5.37 -6.41 -2.60
CA ARG A 40 -5.53 -7.56 -1.69
C ARG A 40 -4.35 -7.76 -0.77
N LEU A 41 -3.22 -7.07 -1.01
CA LEU A 41 -2.02 -7.19 -0.19
C LEU A 41 -2.28 -6.80 1.28
N PRO A 42 -2.93 -5.68 1.63
CA PRO A 42 -3.19 -5.32 3.03
C PRO A 42 -3.93 -6.40 3.81
N GLY A 43 -4.90 -7.07 3.17
CA GLY A 43 -5.70 -8.12 3.79
C GLY A 43 -4.99 -9.45 4.00
N ILE A 44 -3.73 -9.59 3.57
CA ILE A 44 -2.90 -10.78 3.85
C ILE A 44 -1.60 -10.45 4.58
N LEU A 45 -1.33 -9.17 4.84
CA LEU A 45 -0.18 -8.76 5.64
C LEU A 45 -0.39 -9.19 7.09
N PRO A 46 0.70 -9.48 7.83
CA PRO A 46 0.64 -9.59 9.28
C PRO A 46 -0.01 -8.34 9.88
N PRO A 47 -0.73 -8.45 11.00
CA PRO A 47 -1.24 -7.28 11.72
C PRO A 47 -0.09 -6.32 12.04
N LEU A 48 -0.41 -5.03 12.17
CA LEU A 48 0.57 -4.05 12.62
C LEU A 48 0.99 -4.38 14.06
N THR A 49 2.25 -4.15 14.39
CA THR A 49 2.67 -4.04 15.80
C THR A 49 2.14 -2.74 16.40
N ASP A 50 2.19 -2.60 17.72
CA ASP A 50 1.80 -1.35 18.40
C ASP A 50 2.67 -0.17 17.93
N ASP A 51 3.97 -0.40 17.76
CA ASP A 51 4.92 0.61 17.26
C ASP A 51 4.61 1.00 15.82
N GLU A 52 4.41 0.03 14.92
CA GLU A 52 4.02 0.31 13.53
C GLU A 52 2.67 1.06 13.47
N SER A 53 1.73 0.72 14.34
CA SER A 53 0.43 1.38 14.42
C SER A 53 0.55 2.85 14.85
N LEU A 54 1.43 3.14 15.81
CA LEU A 54 1.68 4.50 16.28
C LEU A 54 2.40 5.35 15.22
N GLU A 55 3.36 4.77 14.50
CA GLU A 55 4.04 5.43 13.38
C GLU A 55 3.05 5.80 12.27
N VAL A 56 2.21 4.85 11.84
CA VAL A 56 1.18 5.07 10.84
C VAL A 56 0.21 6.17 11.29
N ALA A 57 -0.30 6.12 12.52
CA ALA A 57 -1.18 7.14 13.07
C ALA A 57 -0.53 8.54 13.09
N SER A 58 0.77 8.62 13.39
CA SER A 58 1.52 9.88 13.42
C SER A 58 1.62 10.52 12.03
N VAL A 59 1.92 9.72 11.00
CA VAL A 59 1.99 10.21 9.61
C VAL A 59 0.62 10.72 9.15
N TYR A 60 -0.44 9.96 9.41
CA TYR A 60 -1.81 10.34 9.05
C TYR A 60 -2.31 11.58 9.79
N SER A 61 -1.92 11.74 11.07
CA SER A 61 -2.20 12.93 11.86
C SER A 61 -1.56 14.19 11.24
N ILE A 62 -0.30 14.11 10.81
CA ILE A 62 0.40 15.22 10.13
C ILE A 62 -0.28 15.56 8.79
N ALA A 63 -0.77 14.55 8.08
CA ALA A 63 -1.50 14.71 6.83
C ALA A 63 -2.95 15.19 7.03
N ASN A 64 -3.44 15.25 8.28
CA ASN A 64 -4.81 15.57 8.63
C ASN A 64 -5.82 14.66 7.90
N HIS A 65 -5.53 13.36 7.88
CA HIS A 65 -6.33 12.32 7.25
C HIS A 65 -6.79 11.32 8.31
N ASP A 66 -8.04 10.87 8.22
CA ASP A 66 -8.57 9.86 9.14
C ASP A 66 -7.95 8.49 8.87
N ILE A 67 -7.75 7.71 9.93
CA ILE A 67 -7.26 6.34 9.82
C ILE A 67 -7.94 5.45 10.85
N GLN A 68 -8.17 4.19 10.46
CA GLN A 68 -8.53 3.13 11.38
C GLN A 68 -7.25 2.63 12.06
N PHE A 69 -7.15 2.84 13.37
CA PHE A 69 -5.98 2.43 14.13
C PHE A 69 -5.79 0.91 14.08
N GLY A 70 -4.57 0.44 13.82
CA GLY A 70 -4.23 -0.97 13.72
C GLY A 70 -4.52 -1.63 12.36
N GLU A 71 -5.15 -0.93 11.40
CA GLU A 71 -5.32 -1.43 10.04
C GLU A 71 -4.15 -1.05 9.12
N ARG A 72 -3.69 -1.98 8.28
CA ARG A 72 -2.64 -1.74 7.28
C ARG A 72 -3.18 -0.72 6.24
N PRO A 73 -2.57 0.47 6.08
CA PRO A 73 -3.03 1.44 5.10
C PRO A 73 -2.80 0.96 3.67
N PHE A 74 -3.61 1.47 2.74
CA PHE A 74 -3.47 1.19 1.31
C PHE A 74 -3.73 2.45 0.49
N ARG A 75 -2.81 2.76 -0.42
CA ARG A 75 -2.94 3.88 -1.35
C ARG A 75 -3.13 3.39 -2.78
N ALA A 76 -4.00 4.11 -3.49
CA ALA A 76 -4.22 3.95 -4.92
C ALA A 76 -4.17 5.33 -5.59
N PRO A 77 -2.99 5.95 -5.68
CA PRO A 77 -2.85 7.27 -6.26
C PRO A 77 -3.35 7.31 -7.71
N HIS A 78 -3.90 8.44 -8.13
CA HIS A 78 -4.34 8.61 -9.50
C HIS A 78 -3.13 8.52 -10.46
N HIS A 79 -3.32 7.91 -11.63
CA HIS A 79 -2.24 7.70 -12.61
C HIS A 79 -1.65 9.00 -13.19
N THR A 80 -2.28 10.15 -12.93
CA THR A 80 -1.76 11.49 -13.28
C THR A 80 -1.13 12.21 -12.09
N ALA A 81 -0.92 11.54 -10.94
CA ALA A 81 -0.25 12.12 -9.78
C ALA A 81 1.17 12.55 -10.16
N SER A 82 1.52 13.79 -9.80
CA SER A 82 2.86 14.32 -10.03
C SER A 82 3.87 13.68 -9.09
N THR A 83 5.16 13.73 -9.45
CA THR A 83 6.24 13.30 -8.56
C THR A 83 6.20 14.01 -7.21
N ALA A 84 5.85 15.30 -7.20
CA ALA A 84 5.70 16.06 -5.96
C ALA A 84 4.52 15.57 -5.11
N ALA A 85 3.41 15.13 -5.71
CA ALA A 85 2.30 14.54 -4.97
C ALA A 85 2.66 13.14 -4.40
N LEU A 86 3.47 12.37 -5.11
CA LEU A 86 3.93 11.06 -4.65
C LEU A 86 4.92 11.16 -3.49
N VAL A 87 5.90 12.07 -3.59
CA VAL A 87 6.98 12.23 -2.61
C VAL A 87 6.54 13.09 -1.42
N GLY A 88 5.68 14.09 -1.66
CA GLY A 88 5.36 15.12 -0.68
C GLY A 88 6.33 16.31 -0.75
N GLY A 89 6.25 17.21 0.23
CA GLY A 89 7.12 18.40 0.32
C GLY A 89 6.38 19.67 0.73
N GLY A 90 6.90 20.82 0.28
CA GLY A 90 6.43 22.16 0.66
C GLY A 90 7.29 22.84 1.72
N SER A 91 7.06 24.14 1.95
CA SER A 91 7.79 24.92 2.97
C SER A 91 7.54 24.41 4.39
N LYS A 92 6.30 23.96 4.66
CA LYS A 92 5.97 23.06 5.77
C LYS A 92 5.81 21.66 5.18
N PRO A 93 6.77 20.74 5.39
CA PRO A 93 6.77 19.45 4.72
C PRO A 93 5.51 18.67 5.09
N ARG A 94 4.83 18.14 4.07
CA ARG A 94 3.69 17.24 4.21
C ARG A 94 3.98 15.88 3.56
N PRO A 95 3.47 14.77 4.14
CA PRO A 95 3.58 13.44 3.54
C PRO A 95 3.00 13.40 2.12
N GLY A 96 3.67 12.67 1.23
CA GLY A 96 3.14 12.32 -0.09
C GLY A 96 2.44 10.96 -0.10
N GLU A 97 1.93 10.55 -1.27
CA GLU A 97 1.23 9.26 -1.44
C GLU A 97 2.07 8.01 -1.13
N ILE A 98 3.41 8.11 -1.11
CA ILE A 98 4.29 6.98 -0.75
C ILE A 98 4.44 6.85 0.78
N SER A 99 4.26 7.95 1.51
CA SER A 99 4.33 7.98 2.97
C SER A 99 3.01 7.63 3.64
N LEU A 100 1.89 7.92 2.97
CA LEU A 100 0.53 7.53 3.36
C LEU A 100 0.29 6.05 3.01
#